data_AF-A0A538FP75-F1
#
_entry.id   AF-A0A538FP75-F1
#
_cell.length_a   1.000
_cell.length_b   1.000
_cell.length_c   1.000
_cell.angle_alpha   90.00
_cell.angle_beta   90.00
_cell.angle_gamma   90.00
#
_symmetry.space_group_name_H-M   'P 1'
#
loop_
_entity.id
_entity.type
_entity.pdbx_description
1 polymer ?
#
loop_
_entity_poly.entity_id
_entity_poly.type
_entity_poly.pdbx_seq_one_letter_code
_entity_poly.pdbx_strand_id
1 'polypeptide(L)'
;GAVRVIAGSHSAGPAVRDRNEPTEFLADAARLDLEREVTVEVPAGSMLMFGAFLVHRSSPNRTTGHRRALLPSFQPAGRPRLHDVPYRRELVRDLP
;
A
#
# COMPACT_ATOMS: atom_id res chain seq x y z
N GLY A 1 -0.15 9.77 -10.98
CA GLY A 1 -0.46 8.41 -11.47
C GLY A 1 0.57 7.39 -11.00
N ALA A 2 1.86 7.75 -10.94
CA ALA A 2 2.94 6.88 -10.47
C ALA A 2 2.80 6.45 -9.00
N VAL A 3 3.50 5.38 -8.64
CA VAL A 3 3.64 4.92 -7.26
C VAL A 3 4.64 5.83 -6.55
N ARG A 4 4.31 6.21 -5.31
CA ARG A 4 5.20 6.88 -4.38
C ARG A 4 5.37 6.00 -3.15
N VAL A 5 6.57 6.02 -2.57
CA VAL A 5 6.91 5.19 -1.41
C VAL A 5 7.68 6.02 -0.39
N ILE A 6 7.56 5.69 0.88
CA ILE A 6 8.45 6.22 1.92
C ILE A 6 9.64 5.28 2.03
N ALA A 7 10.81 5.74 1.57
CA ALA A 7 12.01 4.92 1.51
C ALA A 7 12.40 4.40 2.90
N GLY A 8 12.52 3.08 3.05
CA GLY A 8 12.87 2.43 4.32
C GLY A 8 11.71 2.16 5.29
N SER A 9 10.49 2.64 5.02
CA SER A 9 9.34 2.47 5.94
C SER A 9 9.03 1.01 6.33
N HIS A 10 9.32 0.06 5.44
CA HIS A 10 9.11 -1.37 5.67
C HIS A 10 9.84 -1.95 6.89
N SER A 11 10.94 -1.33 7.35
CA SER A 11 11.68 -1.81 8.52
C SER A 11 11.00 -1.45 9.86
N ALA A 12 10.01 -0.56 9.85
CA ALA A 12 9.27 -0.14 11.04
C ALA A 12 8.05 -1.03 11.36
N GLY A 13 7.76 -2.03 10.51
CA GLY A 13 6.55 -2.85 10.61
C GLY A 13 5.33 -2.16 9.98
N PRO A 14 4.10 -2.63 10.30
CA PRO A 14 2.87 -2.01 9.81
C PRO A 14 2.77 -0.53 10.16
N ALA A 15 2.34 0.30 9.21
CA ALA A 15 2.07 1.70 9.48
C ALA A 15 0.81 1.84 10.35
N VAL A 16 0.87 2.76 11.32
CA VAL A 16 -0.29 3.11 12.14
C VAL A 16 -1.39 3.67 11.23
N ARG A 17 -2.61 3.17 11.39
CA ARG A 17 -3.76 3.58 10.58
C ARG A 17 -4.43 4.84 11.12
N ASP A 18 -4.98 5.64 10.22
CA ASP A 18 -5.85 6.75 10.56
C ASP A 18 -7.23 6.24 10.94
N ARG A 19 -7.62 6.40 12.20
CA ARG A 19 -8.92 5.96 12.73
C ARG A 19 -10.08 6.85 12.30
N ASN A 20 -9.78 8.05 11.80
CA ASN A 20 -10.79 9.00 11.31
C ASN A 20 -11.01 8.86 9.80
N GLU A 21 -10.16 8.08 9.12
CA GLU A 21 -10.30 7.85 7.69
C GLU A 21 -11.47 6.88 7.43
N PRO A 22 -12.40 7.21 6.51
CA PRO A 22 -13.66 6.46 6.34
C PRO A 22 -13.51 4.96 6.06
N THR A 23 -12.40 4.53 5.45
CA THR A 23 -12.13 3.12 5.19
C THR A 23 -11.39 2.43 6.35
N GLU A 24 -10.79 3.18 7.27
CA GLU A 24 -9.96 2.71 8.38
C GLU A 24 -8.73 1.88 7.92
N PHE A 25 -8.35 1.99 6.64
CA PHE A 25 -7.23 1.25 6.02
C PHE A 25 -6.06 2.14 5.62
N LEU A 26 -6.23 3.46 5.55
CA LEU A 26 -5.12 4.34 5.22
C LEU A 26 -4.21 4.59 6.43
N ALA A 27 -2.92 4.77 6.17
CA ALA A 27 -1.95 5.14 7.18
C ALA A 27 -2.20 6.58 7.68
N ASP A 28 -1.95 6.81 8.98
CA ASP A 28 -1.96 8.12 9.61
C ASP A 28 -0.80 8.96 9.09
N ALA A 29 -1.11 9.91 8.20
CA ALA A 29 -0.12 10.77 7.57
C ALA A 29 0.67 11.62 8.57
N ALA A 30 0.11 11.94 9.75
CA ALA A 30 0.83 12.70 10.78
C ALA A 30 1.94 11.89 11.46
N ARG A 31 1.94 10.56 11.28
CA ARG A 31 2.95 9.64 11.81
C ARG A 31 3.97 9.17 10.76
N LEU A 32 3.89 9.71 9.55
CA LEU A 32 4.76 9.34 8.45
C LEU A 32 5.82 10.41 8.20
N ASP A 33 7.05 9.98 7.94
CA ASP A 33 8.13 10.85 7.45
C ASP A 33 7.93 11.12 5.95
N LEU A 34 7.10 12.11 5.64
CA LEU A 34 6.75 12.46 4.25
C LEU A 34 7.91 13.08 3.47
N GLU A 35 8.95 13.59 4.15
CA GLU A 35 10.16 14.11 3.50
C GLU A 35 10.98 13.01 2.82
N ARG A 36 10.79 11.76 3.25
CA ARG A 36 11.39 10.57 2.63
C ARG A 36 10.53 9.95 1.53
N GLU A 37 9.42 10.60 1.15
CA GLU A 37 8.61 10.13 0.04
C GLU A 37 9.36 10.32 -1.29
N VAL A 38 9.49 9.22 -2.04
CA VAL A 38 10.08 9.22 -3.38
C VAL A 38 9.09 8.69 -4.41
N THR A 39 9.12 9.25 -5.61
CA THR A 39 8.32 8.78 -6.75
C THR A 39 9.09 7.71 -7.50
N VAL A 40 8.44 6.58 -7.79
CA VAL A 40 9.02 5.48 -8.56
C VAL A 40 8.47 5.53 -9.98
N GLU A 41 9.21 6.22 -10.85
CA GLU A 41 8.91 6.30 -12.29
C GLU A 41 9.50 5.10 -13.03
N VAL A 42 8.68 4.41 -13.81
CA VAL A 42 9.09 3.21 -14.54
C VAL A 42 8.41 3.13 -15.92
N PRO A 43 9.10 2.63 -16.97
CA PRO A 43 8.50 2.41 -18.28
C PRO A 43 7.52 1.23 -18.28
N ALA A 44 6.66 1.15 -19.30
CA ALA A 44 5.76 0.02 -19.50
C ALA A 44 6.52 -1.30 -19.59
N GLY A 45 5.99 -2.36 -18.98
CA GLY A 45 6.65 -3.67 -18.88
C GLY A 45 7.59 -3.82 -17.68
N SER A 46 7.86 -2.74 -16.93
CA SER A 46 8.63 -2.84 -15.68
C SER A 46 7.86 -3.56 -14.58
N MET A 47 8.60 -4.24 -13.70
CA MET A 47 8.07 -4.86 -12.49
C MET A 47 8.56 -4.10 -11.25
N LEU A 48 7.63 -3.67 -10.41
CA LEU A 48 7.93 -3.13 -9.09
C LEU A 48 7.54 -4.17 -8.03
N MET A 49 8.50 -4.63 -7.25
CA MET A 49 8.31 -5.60 -6.18
C MET A 49 8.67 -4.97 -4.83
N PHE A 50 7.77 -5.07 -3.85
CA PHE A 50 8.02 -4.59 -2.49
C PHE A 50 7.29 -5.44 -1.46
N GLY A 51 7.81 -5.44 -0.23
CA GLY A 51 7.20 -6.15 0.90
C GLY A 51 5.95 -5.45 1.45
N ALA A 52 5.17 -6.19 2.23
CA ALA A 52 3.85 -5.77 2.73
C ALA A 52 3.86 -4.51 3.62
N PHE A 53 5.01 -4.16 4.22
CA PHE A 53 5.12 -3.02 5.14
C PHE A 53 5.68 -1.75 4.48
N LEU A 54 6.00 -1.79 3.19
CA LEU A 54 6.41 -0.56 2.50
C LEU A 54 5.19 0.37 2.37
N VAL A 55 5.25 1.53 3.03
CA VAL A 55 4.24 2.57 2.89
C VAL A 55 4.31 3.13 1.48
N HIS A 56 3.19 3.04 0.76
CA HIS A 56 3.09 3.46 -0.62
C HIS A 56 1.72 4.05 -0.93
N ARG A 57 1.67 4.91 -1.94
CA ARG A 57 0.43 5.47 -2.50
C ARG A 57 0.57 5.72 -4.00
N SER A 58 -0.53 5.97 -4.68
CA SER A 58 -0.50 6.50 -6.05
C SER A 58 -1.12 7.89 -6.10
N SER A 59 -0.43 8.86 -6.70
CA SER A 59 -1.00 10.19 -6.90
C SER A 59 -2.07 10.19 -8.01
N PRO A 60 -3.01 11.15 -8.03
CA PRO A 60 -3.97 11.31 -9.12
C PRO A 60 -3.30 11.29 -10.50
N ASN A 61 -3.97 10.71 -11.49
CA ASN A 61 -3.54 10.82 -12.88
C ASN A 61 -4.10 12.13 -13.46
N ARG A 62 -3.22 13.08 -13.78
CA ARG A 62 -3.59 14.38 -14.38
C ARG A 62 -3.38 14.42 -15.89
N THR A 63 -3.14 13.27 -16.51
CA THR A 63 -2.95 13.15 -17.97
C THR A 63 -4.22 12.59 -18.61
N THR A 64 -4.31 12.68 -19.94
CA THR A 64 -5.42 12.14 -20.73
C THR A 64 -5.31 10.62 -20.98
N GLY A 65 -4.14 10.03 -20.76
CA GLY A 65 -3.88 8.61 -20.99
C GLY A 65 -4.14 7.74 -19.75
N HIS A 66 -4.56 6.50 -19.96
CA HIS A 66 -4.69 5.53 -18.87
C HIS A 66 -3.33 5.01 -18.42
N ARG A 67 -3.11 4.99 -17.10
CA ARG A 67 -2.02 4.22 -16.48
C ARG A 67 -2.59 2.89 -15.98
N ARG A 68 -2.17 1.79 -16.60
CA ARG A 68 -2.62 0.43 -16.25
C ARG A 68 -1.49 -0.34 -15.55
N ALA A 69 -1.84 -1.14 -14.56
CA ALA A 69 -0.92 -2.02 -13.85
C ALA A 69 -1.63 -3.32 -13.47
N LEU A 70 -0.89 -4.42 -13.40
CA LEU A 70 -1.33 -5.68 -12.80
C LEU A 70 -0.67 -5.79 -11.42
N LEU A 71 -1.45 -6.15 -10.40
CA LEU A 71 -1.00 -6.22 -9.01
C LEU A 71 -1.09 -7.66 -8.49
N PRO A 72 -0.18 -8.57 -8.89
CA PRO A 72 -0.09 -9.88 -8.27
C PRO A 72 0.43 -9.74 -6.84
N SER A 73 -0.21 -10.45 -5.91
CA SER A 73 0.24 -10.56 -4.53
C SER A 73 0.71 -11.98 -4.25
N PHE A 74 1.86 -12.10 -3.60
CA PHE A 74 2.47 -13.39 -3.26
C PHE A 74 2.53 -13.53 -1.75
N GLN A 75 2.30 -14.74 -1.25
CA GLN A 75 2.41 -15.08 0.16
C GLN A 75 3.11 -16.45 0.30
N PRO A 76 3.71 -16.74 1.47
CA PRO A 76 4.24 -18.06 1.75
C PRO A 76 3.18 -19.16 1.58
N ALA A 77 3.64 -20.35 1.16
CA ALA A 77 2.78 -21.53 1.07
C ALA A 77 2.18 -21.89 2.45
N GLY A 78 1.01 -22.55 2.44
CA GLY A 78 0.31 -22.96 3.66
C GLY A 78 -0.48 -21.87 4.39
N ARG A 79 -0.51 -20.64 3.85
CA ARG A 79 -1.38 -19.55 4.36
C ARG A 79 -2.74 -19.56 3.65
N PRO A 80 -3.85 -19.24 4.35
CA PRO A 80 -5.15 -19.02 3.71
C PRO A 80 -5.05 -17.96 2.62
N ARG A 81 -5.73 -18.15 1.49
CA ARG A 81 -5.79 -17.12 0.44
C ARG A 81 -6.83 -16.08 0.83
N LEU A 82 -6.70 -14.86 0.31
CA LEU A 82 -7.61 -13.77 0.66
C LEU A 82 -9.09 -14.14 0.46
N HIS A 83 -9.43 -14.81 -0.64
CA HIS A 83 -10.81 -15.23 -0.93
C HIS A 83 -11.30 -16.43 -0.11
N ASP A 84 -10.41 -17.13 0.61
CA ASP A 84 -10.79 -18.19 1.55
C ASP A 84 -11.14 -17.62 2.94
N VAL A 85 -10.81 -16.34 3.20
CA VAL A 85 -11.00 -15.70 4.50
C VAL A 85 -12.27 -14.84 4.48
N PRO A 86 -13.25 -15.10 5.36
CA PRO A 86 -14.44 -14.26 5.45
C PRO A 86 -14.04 -12.86 5.95
N TYR A 87 -14.50 -11.83 5.24
CA TYR A 87 -14.30 -10.45 5.67
C TYR A 87 -15.14 -10.15 6.91
N ARG A 88 -14.48 -9.66 7.96
CA ARG A 88 -15.09 -9.31 9.25
C ARG A 88 -14.77 -7.86 9.57
N ARG A 89 -15.71 -6.96 9.23
CA ARG A 89 -15.53 -5.51 9.35
C ARG A 89 -15.28 -5.07 10.80
N GLU A 90 -15.93 -5.73 11.74
CA GLU A 90 -15.84 -5.48 13.18
C GLU A 90 -14.41 -5.65 13.72
N LEU A 91 -13.59 -6.48 13.07
CA LEU A 91 -12.19 -6.72 13.47
C LEU A 91 -11.20 -5.73 12.84
N VAL A 92 -11.64 -4.83 11.96
CA VAL A 92 -10.75 -3.85 11.33
C VAL A 92 -10.07 -2.98 12.39
N ARG A 93 -10.74 -2.67 13.50
CA ARG A 93 -10.18 -1.85 14.59
C ARG A 93 -9.07 -2.54 15.39
N ASP A 94 -8.99 -3.87 15.29
CA ASP A 94 -8.01 -4.70 15.99
C ASP A 94 -6.76 -4.96 15.15
N LEU A 95 -6.79 -4.61 13.85
CA LEU A 95 -5.59 -4.65 13.02
C LEU A 95 -4.53 -3.69 13.60
N PRO A 96 -3.23 -3.99 13.42
CA PRO A 96 -2.15 -3.10 13.86
C PRO A 96 -2.24 -1.69 13.24
#